data_AF-A0A833XZ01-F1
#
_entry.id   AF-A0A833XZ01-F1
#
_cell.length_a   1.000
_cell.length_b   1.000
_cell.length_c   1.000
_cell.angle_alpha   90.00
_cell.angle_beta   90.00
_cell.angle_gamma   90.00
#
_symmetry.space_group_name_H-M   'P 1'
#
loop_
_entity.id
_entity.type
_entity.pdbx_description
1 polymer ?
#
loop_
_entity_poly.entity_id
_entity_poly.type
_entity_poly.pdbx_seq_one_letter_code
_entity_poly.pdbx_strand_id
1 'polypeptide(L)'
;MATWLARIIVTSPKSSSLIQRSSAVVGLGGSMPRWASSSTASSSPSPSSSSSNKSPKAEKKLVDRLSAVIDAVNDRKLPPELRGQRDSVRSETDIINVVEQRIWHSMEEGQFENLPGKGKPLNLSTNPHADPAEDTLYRILSKNGCAPEWVELNKEIRSQISEWRSTLKKAWANRCNGDHSTWIESSEALKAQLRDINNKVFRYNLIVPFGRQMFGLQWEKEMDRVKE
;
A
#
# COMPACT_ATOMS: atom_id res chain seq x y z
N MET A 1 45.22 -9.34 46.10
CA MET A 1 44.43 -8.12 46.32
C MET A 1 43.07 -8.33 45.68
N ALA A 2 42.01 -8.26 46.48
CA ALA A 2 40.61 -8.46 46.07
C ALA A 2 39.90 -7.12 45.86
N THR A 3 38.90 -7.08 44.97
CA THR A 3 37.72 -6.18 44.89
C THR A 3 36.92 -6.62 43.63
N TRP A 4 35.87 -7.43 43.68
CA TRP A 4 34.45 -7.24 44.07
C TRP A 4 33.57 -6.32 43.18
N LEU A 5 32.68 -6.99 42.41
CA LEU A 5 31.28 -6.70 42.02
C LEU A 5 30.96 -5.49 41.09
N ALA A 6 29.94 -5.51 40.21
CA ALA A 6 28.66 -6.22 40.26
C ALA A 6 28.09 -6.58 38.87
N ARG A 7 27.15 -7.54 38.90
CA ARG A 7 26.51 -8.27 37.82
C ARG A 7 25.00 -7.93 37.87
N ILE A 8 24.38 -7.54 36.76
CA ILE A 8 22.91 -7.42 36.67
C ILE A 8 22.39 -8.51 35.74
N ILE A 9 21.51 -9.33 36.30
CA ILE A 9 20.78 -10.44 35.68
C ILE A 9 19.41 -9.89 35.27
N VAL A 10 18.98 -10.11 34.03
CA VAL A 10 17.57 -10.04 33.66
C VAL A 10 17.16 -11.37 33.05
N THR A 11 16.18 -11.97 33.72
CA THR A 11 15.64 -13.29 33.50
C THR A 11 14.61 -13.29 32.36
N SER A 12 14.63 -14.36 31.57
CA SER A 12 13.61 -14.71 30.60
C SER A 12 12.61 -15.68 31.23
N PRO A 13 11.34 -15.67 30.83
CA PRO A 13 10.58 -16.91 30.84
C PRO A 13 9.89 -17.18 29.49
N LYS A 14 9.83 -18.47 29.17
CA LYS A 14 9.21 -19.08 27.99
C LYS A 14 8.22 -20.14 28.51
N SER A 15 6.96 -20.14 28.05
CA SER A 15 6.04 -21.30 27.90
C SER A 15 4.63 -20.76 27.57
N SER A 16 4.07 -20.94 26.38
CA SER A 16 3.34 -22.10 25.80
C SER A 16 1.81 -22.11 26.05
N SER A 17 1.10 -22.17 24.92
CA SER A 17 -0.12 -22.96 24.65
C SER A 17 -1.50 -22.29 24.51
N LEU A 18 -2.13 -22.76 23.43
CA LEU A 18 -3.54 -23.04 23.15
C LEU A 18 -4.49 -21.96 22.59
N ILE A 19 -4.98 -22.32 21.40
CA ILE A 19 -6.06 -21.76 20.59
C ILE A 19 -7.41 -22.19 21.18
N GLN A 20 -8.38 -21.28 21.26
CA GLN A 20 -9.79 -21.64 21.03
C GLN A 20 -10.59 -20.46 20.44
N ARG A 21 -11.38 -20.77 19.41
CA ARG A 21 -12.27 -19.91 18.61
C ARG A 21 -13.40 -19.27 19.43
N SER A 22 -13.85 -18.06 19.06
CA SER A 22 -15.16 -17.82 18.36
C SER A 22 -15.56 -16.33 18.23
N SER A 23 -15.95 -15.95 17.01
CA SER A 23 -17.02 -15.03 16.56
C SER A 23 -17.10 -13.51 16.87
N ALA A 24 -17.07 -12.74 15.77
CA ALA A 24 -17.87 -11.54 15.37
C ALA A 24 -17.72 -10.22 16.19
N VAL A 25 -17.72 -8.98 15.67
CA VAL A 25 -18.34 -8.37 14.47
C VAL A 25 -17.85 -6.88 14.27
N VAL A 26 -17.84 -6.37 13.02
CA VAL A 26 -17.83 -4.96 12.48
C VAL A 26 -16.70 -3.97 12.89
N GLY A 27 -16.00 -3.20 12.05
CA GLY A 27 -15.95 -2.97 10.59
C GLY A 27 -15.27 -1.61 10.26
N LEU A 28 -14.96 -1.40 8.95
CA LEU A 28 -14.51 -0.16 8.25
C LEU A 28 -13.00 0.18 8.35
N GLY A 29 -12.20 0.37 7.29
CA GLY A 29 -12.35 0.24 5.83
C GLY A 29 -11.20 0.96 5.08
N GLY A 30 -10.60 0.30 4.06
CA GLY A 30 -9.68 0.87 3.04
C GLY A 30 -8.19 0.48 3.21
N SER A 31 -7.57 -0.52 2.54
CA SER A 31 -7.39 -0.88 1.12
C SER A 31 -5.91 -0.73 0.68
N MET A 32 -5.20 -1.87 0.64
CA MET A 32 -3.88 -2.09 -0.02
C MET A 32 -4.09 -2.80 -1.37
N PRO A 33 -3.15 -2.70 -2.35
CA PRO A 33 -3.30 -3.36 -3.63
C PRO A 33 -2.95 -4.84 -3.50
N ARG A 34 -3.95 -5.70 -3.72
CA ARG A 34 -3.81 -7.16 -3.81
C ARG A 34 -3.61 -7.50 -5.28
N TRP A 35 -2.61 -8.33 -5.60
CA TRP A 35 -2.63 -9.08 -6.85
C TRP A 35 -3.92 -9.90 -6.89
N ALA A 36 -4.89 -9.39 -7.65
CA ALA A 36 -6.07 -10.13 -7.99
C ALA A 36 -5.75 -10.94 -9.23
N SER A 37 -5.69 -12.26 -9.05
CA SER A 37 -6.02 -13.19 -10.12
C SER A 37 -7.38 -12.75 -10.66
N SER A 38 -7.37 -12.16 -11.86
CA SER A 38 -8.60 -11.85 -12.57
C SER A 38 -9.20 -13.18 -13.02
N SER A 39 -10.03 -13.76 -12.16
CA SER A 39 -11.19 -14.50 -12.64
C SER A 39 -12.03 -13.50 -13.42
N THR A 40 -11.77 -13.40 -14.72
CA THR A 40 -12.76 -12.85 -15.63
C THR A 40 -13.94 -13.81 -15.61
N ALA A 41 -14.87 -13.56 -14.69
CA ALA A 41 -16.27 -13.78 -14.97
C ALA A 41 -16.58 -12.89 -16.18
N SER A 42 -16.37 -13.44 -17.38
CA SER A 42 -16.93 -12.89 -18.59
C SER A 42 -18.44 -13.00 -18.43
N SER A 43 -19.02 -11.85 -18.09
CA SER A 43 -20.42 -11.50 -18.36
C SER A 43 -20.87 -12.17 -19.65
N SER A 44 -21.92 -12.96 -19.51
CA SER A 44 -22.63 -13.61 -20.58
C SER A 44 -22.86 -12.63 -21.74
N PRO A 45 -22.36 -12.89 -22.95
CA PRO A 45 -23.11 -12.47 -24.12
C PRO A 45 -24.33 -13.38 -24.15
N SER A 46 -25.50 -12.80 -23.89
CA SER A 46 -26.78 -13.45 -24.17
C SER A 46 -26.69 -14.05 -25.58
N PRO A 47 -26.79 -15.38 -25.76
CA PRO A 47 -27.01 -15.90 -27.09
C PRO A 47 -28.43 -15.48 -27.44
N SER A 48 -28.52 -14.50 -28.35
CA SER A 48 -29.73 -14.24 -29.11
C SER A 48 -30.32 -15.56 -29.55
N SER A 49 -31.58 -15.75 -29.16
CA SER A 49 -32.50 -16.80 -29.56
C SER A 49 -32.10 -17.58 -30.82
N SER A 50 -31.72 -18.83 -30.64
CA SER A 50 -32.13 -19.88 -31.57
C SER A 50 -32.54 -21.09 -30.73
N SER A 51 -33.85 -21.31 -30.66
CA SER A 51 -34.44 -22.46 -30.00
C SER A 51 -33.84 -23.75 -30.59
N SER A 52 -33.06 -24.45 -29.79
CA SER A 52 -32.84 -25.87 -30.00
C SER A 52 -32.93 -26.52 -28.63
N ASN A 53 -33.99 -27.28 -28.39
CA ASN A 53 -34.15 -28.14 -27.23
C ASN A 53 -32.96 -29.11 -27.17
N LYS A 54 -31.85 -28.70 -26.54
CA LYS A 54 -30.72 -29.59 -26.28
C LYS A 54 -31.06 -30.34 -25.02
N SER A 55 -31.06 -31.67 -25.12
CA SER A 55 -31.32 -32.54 -23.97
C SER A 55 -30.29 -32.25 -22.86
N PRO A 56 -30.67 -32.37 -21.57
CA PRO A 56 -29.76 -32.13 -20.44
C PRO A 56 -28.49 -33.00 -20.46
N LYS A 57 -28.47 -34.05 -21.27
CA LYS A 57 -27.31 -34.92 -21.51
C LYS A 57 -26.26 -34.29 -22.44
N ALA A 58 -26.68 -33.43 -23.38
CA ALA A 58 -25.80 -32.73 -24.30
C ALA A 58 -25.05 -31.57 -23.63
N GLU A 59 -25.70 -30.85 -22.71
CA GLU A 59 -25.07 -29.78 -21.93
C GLU A 59 -24.03 -30.33 -20.95
N LYS A 60 -24.33 -31.43 -20.24
CA LYS A 60 -23.36 -32.14 -19.39
C LYS A 60 -22.11 -32.55 -20.18
N LYS A 61 -22.29 -33.16 -21.36
CA LYS A 61 -21.19 -33.54 -22.24
C LYS A 61 -20.36 -32.35 -22.72
N LEU A 62 -20.96 -31.16 -22.85
CA LEU A 62 -20.24 -29.94 -23.22
C LEU A 62 -19.42 -29.42 -22.03
N VAL A 63 -19.99 -29.39 -20.84
CA VAL A 63 -19.28 -29.01 -19.59
C VAL A 63 -18.10 -29.95 -19.32
N ASP A 64 -18.30 -31.27 -19.45
CA ASP A 64 -17.25 -32.28 -19.26
C ASP A 64 -16.10 -32.14 -20.27
N ARG A 65 -16.41 -31.68 -21.49
CA ARG A 65 -15.38 -31.39 -22.50
C ARG A 65 -14.64 -30.10 -22.18
N LEU A 66 -15.33 -29.07 -21.70
CA LEU A 66 -14.69 -27.81 -21.31
C LEU A 66 -13.79 -28.00 -20.09
N SER A 67 -14.23 -28.74 -19.07
CA SER A 67 -13.40 -29.09 -17.91
C SER A 67 -12.16 -29.87 -18.35
N ALA A 68 -12.33 -30.92 -19.15
CA ALA A 68 -11.19 -31.71 -19.65
C ALA A 68 -10.17 -30.89 -20.46
N VAL A 69 -10.63 -29.89 -21.23
CA VAL A 69 -9.73 -28.97 -21.96
C VAL A 69 -9.01 -28.03 -20.99
N ILE A 70 -9.71 -27.48 -19.99
CA ILE A 70 -9.11 -26.61 -18.97
C ILE A 70 -8.07 -27.38 -18.15
N ASP A 71 -8.38 -28.60 -17.74
CA ASP A 71 -7.47 -29.46 -16.97
C ASP A 71 -6.24 -29.85 -17.80
N ALA A 72 -6.41 -30.19 -19.07
CA ALA A 72 -5.29 -30.49 -19.96
C ALA A 72 -4.35 -29.28 -20.18
N VAL A 73 -4.90 -28.05 -20.22
CA VAL A 73 -4.11 -26.82 -20.34
C VAL A 73 -3.37 -26.52 -19.03
N ASN A 74 -4.04 -26.71 -17.88
CA ASN A 74 -3.45 -26.51 -16.56
C ASN A 74 -2.35 -27.54 -16.27
N ASP A 75 -2.54 -28.80 -16.65
CA ASP A 75 -1.55 -29.88 -16.52
C ASP A 75 -0.25 -29.55 -17.26
N ARG A 76 -0.32 -28.88 -18.42
CA ARG A 76 0.88 -28.47 -19.16
C ARG A 76 1.72 -27.42 -18.43
N LYS A 77 1.12 -26.62 -17.55
CA LYS A 77 1.83 -25.64 -16.72
C LYS A 77 2.54 -26.28 -15.54
N LEU A 78 2.18 -27.52 -15.19
CA LEU A 78 2.77 -28.22 -14.05
C LEU A 78 4.12 -28.86 -14.38
N PRO A 79 4.96 -29.03 -13.34
CA PRO A 79 6.07 -29.98 -13.31
C PRO A 79 5.68 -31.31 -13.98
N PRO A 80 6.54 -31.93 -14.82
CA PRO A 80 6.28 -33.25 -15.41
C PRO A 80 5.86 -34.30 -14.37
N GLU A 81 6.38 -34.20 -13.15
CA GLU A 81 6.11 -35.07 -12.00
C GLU A 81 4.66 -34.97 -11.49
N LEU A 82 3.93 -33.90 -11.86
CA LEU A 82 2.56 -33.60 -11.40
C LEU A 82 1.51 -33.63 -12.52
N ARG A 83 1.87 -34.05 -13.75
CA ARG A 83 0.95 -34.10 -14.91
C ARG A 83 0.14 -35.40 -14.93
N GLY A 84 -1.13 -35.34 -15.32
CA GLY A 84 -1.96 -36.53 -15.58
C GLY A 84 -2.63 -37.17 -14.36
N GLN A 85 -2.43 -36.64 -13.15
CA GLN A 85 -3.22 -37.03 -11.98
C GLN A 85 -4.58 -36.32 -12.01
N ARG A 86 -5.61 -37.05 -12.44
CA ARG A 86 -7.01 -36.60 -12.43
C ARG A 86 -7.58 -36.72 -11.01
N ASP A 87 -7.74 -35.57 -10.37
CA ASP A 87 -8.73 -35.26 -9.32
C ASP A 87 -8.64 -35.88 -7.92
N SER A 88 -8.00 -37.02 -7.67
CA SER A 88 -8.03 -37.62 -6.32
C SER A 88 -6.88 -37.18 -5.41
N VAL A 89 -6.72 -35.87 -5.24
CA VAL A 89 -5.76 -35.22 -4.32
C VAL A 89 -4.40 -34.95 -4.97
N ARG A 90 -4.30 -33.80 -5.66
CA ARG A 90 -3.07 -33.00 -5.54
C ARG A 90 -3.02 -32.55 -4.09
N SER A 91 -2.49 -33.39 -3.21
CA SER A 91 -2.40 -32.98 -1.82
C SER A 91 -1.44 -31.80 -1.79
N GLU A 92 -1.70 -30.83 -0.92
CA GLU A 92 -0.72 -29.78 -0.65
C GLU A 92 0.66 -30.40 -0.35
N THR A 93 0.68 -31.57 0.29
CA THR A 93 1.88 -32.39 0.51
C THR A 93 2.57 -32.88 -0.76
N ASP A 94 1.88 -33.32 -1.81
CA ASP A 94 2.52 -33.76 -3.06
C ASP A 94 3.16 -32.59 -3.80
N ILE A 95 2.48 -31.44 -3.81
CA ILE A 95 3.01 -30.19 -4.40
C ILE A 95 4.25 -29.75 -3.63
N ILE A 96 4.18 -29.74 -2.30
CA ILE A 96 5.33 -29.40 -1.44
C ILE A 96 6.49 -30.36 -1.71
N ASN A 97 6.25 -31.67 -1.76
CA ASN A 97 7.31 -32.65 -2.00
C ASN A 97 8.02 -32.45 -3.35
N VAL A 98 7.27 -32.19 -4.42
CA VAL A 98 7.87 -31.92 -5.74
C VAL A 98 8.62 -30.58 -5.75
N VAL A 99 8.08 -29.56 -5.07
CA VAL A 99 8.76 -28.26 -4.92
C VAL A 99 10.07 -28.42 -4.14
N GLU A 100 10.05 -29.09 -2.99
CA GLU A 100 11.23 -29.37 -2.17
C GLU A 100 12.28 -30.15 -2.95
N GLN A 101 11.91 -31.23 -3.63
CA GLN A 101 12.84 -32.00 -4.47
C GLN A 101 13.51 -31.13 -5.54
N ARG A 102 12.76 -30.23 -6.19
CA ARG A 102 13.32 -29.31 -7.18
C ARG A 102 14.22 -28.25 -6.56
N ILE A 103 13.88 -27.72 -5.39
CA ILE A 103 14.73 -26.79 -4.66
C ILE A 103 16.04 -27.48 -4.29
N TRP A 104 15.99 -28.69 -3.73
CA TRP A 104 17.17 -29.52 -3.41
C TRP A 104 18.05 -29.76 -4.62
N HIS A 105 17.47 -30.23 -5.73
CA HIS A 105 18.23 -30.46 -6.95
C HIS A 105 18.88 -29.16 -7.48
N SER A 106 18.15 -28.04 -7.43
CA SER A 106 18.69 -26.73 -7.83
C SER A 106 19.80 -26.23 -6.90
N MET A 107 19.76 -26.59 -5.61
CA MET A 107 20.84 -26.31 -4.66
C MET A 107 22.08 -27.16 -4.96
N GLU A 108 21.92 -28.47 -5.22
CA GLU A 108 23.01 -29.38 -5.60
C GLU A 108 23.68 -28.95 -6.91
N GLU A 109 22.89 -28.53 -7.89
CA GLU A 109 23.37 -27.99 -9.16
C GLU A 109 24.04 -26.60 -9.03
N GLY A 110 23.94 -25.96 -7.86
CA GLY A 110 24.51 -24.63 -7.64
C GLY A 110 23.80 -23.52 -8.41
N GLN A 111 22.53 -23.71 -8.82
CA GLN A 111 21.74 -22.70 -9.54
C GLN A 111 21.59 -21.39 -8.73
N PHE A 112 21.71 -21.46 -7.41
CA PHE A 112 21.67 -20.31 -6.50
C PHE A 112 23.03 -19.63 -6.28
N GLU A 113 24.13 -20.21 -6.78
CA GLU A 113 25.48 -19.65 -6.61
C GLU A 113 25.77 -18.51 -7.58
N ASN A 114 25.29 -18.60 -8.82
CA ASN A 114 25.55 -17.61 -9.87
C ASN A 114 24.36 -16.68 -10.16
N LEU A 115 23.57 -16.34 -9.14
CA LEU A 115 22.45 -15.42 -9.32
C LEU A 115 22.92 -13.99 -9.62
N PRO A 116 22.26 -13.28 -10.55
CA PRO A 116 22.57 -11.89 -10.82
C PRO A 116 22.35 -11.06 -9.56
N GLY A 117 23.43 -10.46 -9.05
CA GLY A 117 23.38 -9.61 -7.85
C GLY A 117 23.64 -10.34 -6.53
N LYS A 118 23.96 -11.64 -6.52
CA LYS A 118 24.37 -12.34 -5.29
C LYS A 118 25.56 -11.62 -4.64
N GLY A 119 25.44 -11.32 -3.34
CA GLY A 119 26.48 -10.65 -2.55
C GLY A 119 26.67 -9.16 -2.85
N LYS A 120 25.93 -8.57 -3.81
CA LYS A 120 25.97 -7.14 -4.09
C LYS A 120 24.90 -6.41 -3.26
N PRO A 121 25.16 -5.18 -2.80
CA PRO A 121 24.14 -4.37 -2.15
C PRO A 121 22.97 -4.13 -3.11
N LEU A 122 21.75 -4.22 -2.59
CA LEU A 122 20.53 -4.01 -3.37
C LEU A 122 20.51 -2.60 -3.93
N ASN A 123 20.24 -2.46 -5.23
CA ASN A 123 20.13 -1.16 -5.86
C ASN A 123 18.71 -0.60 -5.64
N LEU A 124 18.58 0.34 -4.70
CA LEU A 124 17.31 1.00 -4.37
C LEU A 124 17.01 2.21 -5.27
N SER A 125 17.86 2.52 -6.26
CA SER A 125 17.74 3.75 -7.06
C SER A 125 16.69 3.68 -8.17
N THR A 126 16.29 2.47 -8.60
CA THR A 126 15.40 2.28 -9.74
C THR A 126 14.11 1.63 -9.26
N ASN A 127 12.98 2.26 -9.54
CA ASN A 127 11.68 1.70 -9.25
C ASN A 127 11.11 1.02 -10.51
N PRO A 128 11.06 -0.32 -10.59
CA PRO A 128 10.54 -1.02 -11.75
C PRO A 128 9.03 -0.84 -11.97
N HIS A 129 8.32 -0.27 -10.99
CA HIS A 129 6.89 0.02 -11.08
C HIS A 129 6.59 1.50 -11.37
N ALA A 130 7.60 2.36 -11.48
CA ALA A 130 7.41 3.75 -11.86
C ALA A 130 7.28 3.88 -13.37
N ASP A 131 6.55 4.91 -13.81
CA ASP A 131 6.55 5.31 -15.21
C ASP A 131 7.97 5.71 -15.66
N PRO A 132 8.48 5.26 -16.82
CA PRO A 132 9.86 5.53 -17.23
C PRO A 132 10.22 7.03 -17.32
N ALA A 133 9.26 7.89 -17.67
CA ALA A 133 9.50 9.33 -17.73
C ALA A 133 9.58 9.92 -16.32
N GLU A 134 8.67 9.53 -15.43
CA GLU A 134 8.66 9.95 -14.03
C GLU A 134 9.90 9.48 -13.24
N ASP A 135 10.32 8.22 -13.43
CA ASP A 135 11.56 7.68 -12.83
C ASP A 135 12.79 8.47 -13.29
N THR A 136 12.86 8.81 -14.58
CA THR A 136 13.96 9.61 -15.13
C THR A 136 13.98 11.01 -14.53
N LEU A 137 12.82 11.66 -14.40
CA LEU A 137 12.70 12.96 -13.74
C LEU A 137 13.22 12.91 -12.29
N TYR A 138 12.73 11.98 -11.48
CA TYR A 138 13.15 11.85 -10.08
C TYR A 138 14.62 11.48 -9.92
N ARG A 139 15.16 10.69 -10.85
CA ARG A 139 16.60 10.37 -10.89
C ARG A 139 17.45 11.59 -11.22
N ILE A 140 17.00 12.48 -12.11
CA ILE A 140 17.72 13.73 -12.41
C ILE A 140 17.67 14.66 -11.19
N LEU A 141 16.48 14.83 -10.58
CA LEU A 141 16.31 15.68 -9.41
C LEU A 141 17.18 15.20 -8.23
N SER A 142 17.15 13.91 -7.91
CA SER A 142 17.95 13.33 -6.82
C SER A 142 19.47 13.45 -7.06
N LYS A 143 19.93 13.28 -8.31
CA LYS A 143 21.35 13.51 -8.66
C LYS A 143 21.80 14.95 -8.43
N ASN A 144 20.90 15.92 -8.57
CA ASN A 144 21.17 17.33 -8.29
C ASN A 144 20.88 17.74 -6.83
N GLY A 145 20.42 16.80 -5.99
CA GLY A 145 20.01 17.09 -4.62
C GLY A 145 18.73 17.93 -4.51
N CYS A 146 17.94 18.00 -5.59
CA CYS A 146 16.68 18.74 -5.64
C CYS A 146 15.49 17.81 -5.36
N ALA A 147 14.43 18.36 -4.78
CA ALA A 147 13.18 17.64 -4.58
C ALA A 147 12.17 17.99 -5.69
N PRO A 148 11.16 17.13 -5.94
CA PRO A 148 10.03 17.50 -6.79
C PRO A 148 9.29 18.73 -6.25
N GLU A 149 8.71 19.55 -7.15
CA GLU A 149 7.99 20.78 -6.80
C GLU A 149 6.94 20.54 -5.69
N TRP A 150 6.17 19.46 -5.77
CA TRP A 150 5.14 19.15 -4.78
C TRP A 150 5.71 18.86 -3.38
N VAL A 151 6.94 18.32 -3.28
CA VAL A 151 7.62 18.10 -1.99
C VAL A 151 8.00 19.43 -1.36
N GLU A 152 8.57 20.33 -2.16
CA GLU A 152 8.99 21.66 -1.72
C GLU A 152 7.77 22.49 -1.31
N LEU A 153 6.72 22.49 -2.13
CA LEU A 153 5.46 23.16 -1.84
C LEU A 153 4.80 22.61 -0.57
N ASN A 154 4.85 21.30 -0.33
CA ASN A 154 4.35 20.71 0.92
C ASN A 154 5.08 21.27 2.15
N LYS A 155 6.41 21.35 2.07
CA LYS A 155 7.25 21.90 3.14
C LYS A 155 6.93 23.37 3.40
N GLU A 156 6.77 24.15 2.33
CA GLU A 156 6.40 25.56 2.40
C GLU A 156 5.02 25.74 3.06
N ILE A 157 3.99 25.03 2.58
CA ILE A 157 2.64 25.09 3.15
C ILE A 157 2.67 24.76 4.66
N ARG A 158 3.36 23.68 5.05
CA ARG A 158 3.47 23.29 6.46
C ARG A 158 4.16 24.35 7.32
N SER A 159 5.21 24.98 6.80
CA SER A 159 5.89 26.08 7.49
C SER A 159 4.96 27.27 7.68
N GLN A 160 4.28 27.71 6.62
CA GLN A 160 3.34 28.82 6.66
C GLN A 160 2.17 28.57 7.62
N ILE A 161 1.64 27.34 7.66
CA ILE A 161 0.60 26.97 8.62
C ILE A 161 1.08 27.09 10.06
N SER A 162 2.30 26.63 10.35
CA SER A 162 2.88 26.71 11.70
C SER A 162 3.07 28.16 12.16
N GLU A 163 3.59 29.00 11.25
CA GLU A 163 3.76 30.44 11.50
C GLU A 163 2.41 31.12 11.69
N TRP A 164 1.46 30.89 10.79
CA TRP A 164 0.10 31.43 10.86
C TRP A 164 -0.63 31.04 12.16
N ARG A 165 -0.49 29.79 12.61
CA ARG A 165 -1.05 29.36 13.91
C ARG A 165 -0.39 30.07 15.09
N SER A 166 0.90 30.34 15.00
CA SER A 166 1.65 31.02 16.06
C SER A 166 1.27 32.51 16.13
N THR A 167 1.11 33.18 14.98
CA THR A 167 0.65 34.57 14.92
C THR A 167 -0.80 34.68 15.39
N LEU A 168 -1.66 33.74 15.00
CA LEU A 168 -3.04 33.65 15.47
C LEU A 168 -3.12 33.52 17.00
N LYS A 169 -2.35 32.62 17.62
CA LYS A 169 -2.32 32.48 19.08
C LYS A 169 -1.87 33.76 19.79
N LYS A 170 -0.86 34.45 19.24
CA LYS A 170 -0.37 35.73 19.78
C LYS A 170 -1.43 36.83 19.68
N ALA A 171 -2.06 36.97 18.51
CA ALA A 171 -3.14 37.94 18.31
C ALA A 171 -4.33 37.66 19.24
N TRP A 172 -4.66 36.39 19.46
CA TRP A 172 -5.71 36.00 20.39
C TRP A 172 -5.38 36.34 21.85
N ALA A 173 -4.15 36.08 22.29
CA ALA A 173 -3.70 36.44 23.64
C ALA A 173 -3.78 37.96 23.88
N ASN A 174 -3.37 38.77 22.90
CA ASN A 174 -3.46 40.23 23.00
C ASN A 174 -4.91 40.73 23.08
N ARG A 175 -5.83 40.08 22.35
CA ARG A 175 -7.27 40.38 22.45
C ARG A 175 -7.79 40.15 23.87
N CYS A 176 -7.41 39.06 24.52
CA CYS A 176 -7.79 38.78 25.91
C CYS A 176 -7.23 39.83 26.90
N ASN A 177 -6.17 40.53 26.53
CA ASN A 177 -5.54 41.57 27.35
C ASN A 177 -6.18 42.98 27.16
N GLY A 178 -7.16 43.14 26.27
CA GLY A 178 -7.97 44.37 26.13
C GLY A 178 -7.89 45.08 24.77
N ASP A 179 -7.02 44.65 23.85
CA ASP A 179 -6.82 45.35 22.58
C ASP A 179 -7.80 44.85 21.49
N HIS A 180 -9.04 45.31 21.54
CA HIS A 180 -10.09 44.90 20.60
C HIS A 180 -9.92 45.45 19.18
N SER A 181 -9.39 46.67 19.02
CA SER A 181 -9.22 47.31 17.70
C SER A 181 -8.12 46.61 16.88
N THR A 182 -6.97 46.35 17.50
CA THR A 182 -5.83 45.68 16.85
C THR A 182 -6.16 44.23 16.49
N TRP A 183 -7.06 43.59 17.23
CA TRP A 183 -7.59 42.26 16.90
C TRP A 183 -8.38 42.25 15.60
N ILE A 184 -9.21 43.25 15.32
CA ILE A 184 -10.04 43.29 14.11
C ILE A 184 -9.12 43.32 12.88
N GLU A 185 -8.17 44.26 12.85
CA GLU A 185 -7.17 44.38 11.77
C GLU A 185 -6.34 43.10 11.63
N SER A 186 -5.85 42.56 12.74
CA SER A 186 -5.07 41.31 12.74
C SER A 186 -5.90 40.13 12.24
N SER A 187 -7.19 40.06 12.57
CA SER A 187 -8.08 38.98 12.14
C SER A 187 -8.36 39.02 10.64
N GLU A 188 -8.46 40.21 10.05
CA GLU A 188 -8.61 40.38 8.60
C GLU A 188 -7.33 39.99 7.87
N ALA A 189 -6.17 40.42 8.37
CA ALA A 189 -4.87 40.03 7.83
C ALA A 189 -4.66 38.51 7.91
N LEU A 190 -4.99 37.89 9.04
CA LEU A 190 -4.91 36.42 9.22
C LEU A 190 -5.87 35.67 8.29
N LYS A 191 -7.07 36.20 8.03
CA LYS A 191 -8.00 35.62 7.05
C LYS A 191 -7.48 35.73 5.62
N ALA A 192 -6.81 36.82 5.27
CA ALA A 192 -6.16 36.96 3.97
C ALA A 192 -5.03 35.92 3.81
N GLN A 193 -4.14 35.81 4.81
CA GLN A 193 -3.09 34.80 4.83
C GLN A 193 -3.64 33.36 4.74
N LEU A 194 -4.76 33.09 5.41
CA LEU A 194 -5.45 31.80 5.33
C LEU A 194 -5.89 31.46 3.90
N ARG A 195 -6.42 32.45 3.16
CA ARG A 195 -6.79 32.28 1.75
C ARG A 195 -5.57 31.96 0.89
N ASP A 196 -4.46 32.64 1.12
CA ASP A 196 -3.21 32.39 0.38
C ASP A 196 -2.67 30.98 0.63
N ILE A 197 -2.68 30.52 1.89
CA ILE A 197 -2.32 29.14 2.22
C ILE A 197 -3.27 28.16 1.53
N ASN A 198 -4.59 28.42 1.53
CA ASN A 198 -5.56 27.55 0.88
C ASN A 198 -5.40 27.53 -0.65
N ASN A 199 -5.00 28.63 -1.28
CA ASN A 199 -4.66 28.66 -2.71
C ASN A 199 -3.43 27.78 -3.00
N LYS A 200 -2.42 27.79 -2.13
CA LYS A 200 -1.26 26.89 -2.25
C LYS A 200 -1.65 25.43 -2.03
N VAL A 201 -2.51 25.14 -1.05
CA VAL A 201 -3.08 23.80 -0.83
C VAL A 201 -3.82 23.32 -2.08
N PHE A 202 -4.61 24.19 -2.72
CA PHE A 202 -5.29 23.86 -3.96
C PHE A 202 -4.30 23.54 -5.07
N ARG A 203 -3.28 24.39 -5.30
CA ARG A 203 -2.19 24.11 -6.27
C ARG A 203 -1.50 22.78 -5.99
N TYR A 204 -1.14 22.52 -4.73
CA TYR A 204 -0.52 21.26 -4.31
C TYR A 204 -1.40 20.06 -4.65
N ASN A 205 -2.71 20.14 -4.38
CA ASN A 205 -3.65 19.05 -4.67
C ASN A 205 -3.80 18.74 -6.16
N LEU A 206 -3.51 19.72 -7.04
CA LEU A 206 -3.53 19.54 -8.49
C LEU A 206 -2.28 18.85 -9.03
N ILE A 207 -1.13 19.00 -8.37
CA ILE A 207 0.16 18.48 -8.86
C ILE A 207 0.60 17.19 -8.16
N VAL A 208 0.02 16.87 -7.00
CA VAL A 208 0.44 15.72 -6.21
C VAL A 208 -0.15 14.42 -6.74
N PRO A 209 0.60 13.29 -6.70
CA PRO A 209 0.03 11.97 -6.96
C PRO A 209 -1.18 11.65 -6.06
N PHE A 210 -2.09 10.84 -6.58
CA PHE A 210 -3.31 10.45 -5.87
C PHE A 210 -3.00 9.84 -4.49
N GLY A 211 -3.84 10.15 -3.49
CA GLY A 211 -3.68 9.69 -2.11
C GLY A 211 -2.75 10.53 -1.23
N ARG A 212 -2.12 11.58 -1.75
CA ARG A 212 -1.24 12.50 -0.99
C ARG A 212 -1.79 13.92 -0.87
N GLN A 213 -3.04 14.14 -1.27
CA GLN A 213 -3.73 15.42 -1.17
C GLN A 213 -3.95 15.86 0.27
N MET A 214 -4.15 17.16 0.49
CA MET A 214 -4.34 17.75 1.80
C MET A 214 -5.62 18.61 1.85
N PHE A 215 -6.21 18.69 3.05
CA PHE A 215 -7.35 19.57 3.29
C PHE A 215 -6.88 21.01 3.55
N GLY A 216 -7.65 21.96 3.05
CA GLY A 216 -7.49 23.38 3.39
C GLY A 216 -7.85 23.65 4.85
N LEU A 217 -7.42 24.81 5.35
CA LEU A 217 -7.75 25.28 6.68
C LEU A 217 -9.08 26.01 6.69
N GLN A 218 -9.81 25.86 7.79
CA GLN A 218 -11.07 26.54 8.03
C GLN A 218 -10.93 27.45 9.26
N TRP A 219 -11.40 28.70 9.13
CA TRP A 219 -11.26 29.69 10.18
C TRP A 219 -11.97 29.26 11.46
N GLU A 220 -13.22 28.76 11.39
CA GLU A 220 -13.97 28.39 12.59
C GLU A 220 -13.26 27.29 13.38
N LYS A 221 -12.81 26.23 12.69
CA LYS A 221 -12.10 25.10 13.32
C LYS A 221 -10.81 25.51 14.02
N GLU A 222 -10.08 26.46 13.45
CA GLU A 222 -8.84 26.95 14.08
C GLU A 222 -9.14 27.91 15.24
N MET A 223 -10.26 28.65 15.21
CA MET A 223 -10.70 29.43 16.37
C MET A 223 -11.09 28.54 17.54
N ASP A 224 -11.78 27.42 17.29
CA ASP A 224 -12.21 26.51 18.34
C ASP A 224 -11.00 25.90 19.07
N ARG A 225 -9.94 25.54 18.34
CA ARG A 225 -8.66 25.06 18.90
C ARG A 225 -7.89 26.09 19.73
N VAL A 226 -8.14 27.36 19.53
CA VAL A 226 -7.46 28.45 20.27
C VAL A 226 -8.26 28.83 21.52
N LYS A 227 -9.57 28.55 21.52
CA LYS A 227 -10.45 28.74 22.68
C LYS A 227 -10.37 27.59 23.69
N GLU A 228 -10.12 26.38 23.20
CA GLU A 228 -9.86 25.18 24.00
C GLU A 228 -8.50 25.25 24.71
#